data_AF-A0ABC8RFA1-F1
#
_entry.id   AF-A0ABC8RFA1-F1
#
_cell.length_a   1.000
_cell.length_b   1.000
_cell.length_c   1.000
_cell.angle_alpha   90.00
_cell.angle_beta   90.00
_cell.angle_gamma   90.00
#
_symmetry.space_group_name_H-M   'P 1'
#
loop_
_entity.id
_entity.type
_entity.pdbx_description
1 polymer ?
#
loop_
_entity_poly.entity_id
_entity_poly.type
_entity_poly.pdbx_seq_one_letter_code
_entity_poly.pdbx_strand_id
1 'polypeptide(L)' 'MKLKGDKTGRKGQLAVATEVFEVAPSLHMVELRKTGGDTLEFHKFYKSFSSGLKDIVWNSDPNSEETSY' A
#
# COMPACT_ATOMS: atom_id res chain seq x y z
N MET A 1 2.11 -9.15 -8.32
CA MET A 1 1.50 -10.05 -7.32
C MET A 1 -0.02 -9.85 -7.28
N LYS A 2 -0.80 -10.88 -6.94
CA LYS A 2 -2.25 -10.77 -6.70
C LYS A 2 -2.57 -11.24 -5.28
N LEU A 3 -3.33 -10.44 -4.55
CA LEU A 3 -3.78 -10.69 -3.19
C LEU A 3 -5.30 -10.85 -3.19
N LYS A 4 -5.80 -11.82 -2.42
CA LYS A 4 -7.23 -12.06 -2.27
C LYS A 4 -7.57 -12.17 -0.80
N GLY A 5 -8.58 -11.43 -0.37
CA GLY A 5 -9.13 -11.49 0.98
C GLY A 5 -9.76 -12.85 1.25
N ASP A 6 -9.59 -13.32 2.48
CA ASP A 6 -10.19 -14.54 3.03
C ASP A 6 -11.69 -14.36 3.28
N LYS A 7 -12.12 -13.15 3.68
CA LYS A 7 -13.50 -12.81 4.00
C LYS A 7 -14.28 -12.33 2.77
N THR A 8 -15.53 -12.79 2.65
CA THR A 8 -16.48 -12.29 1.66
C THR A 8 -17.15 -11.03 2.17
N GLY A 9 -16.81 -9.89 1.59
CA GLY A 9 -17.36 -8.58 1.90
C GLY A 9 -18.68 -8.29 1.18
N ARG A 10 -19.18 -7.06 1.31
CA ARG A 10 -20.46 -6.62 0.73
C ARG A 10 -20.51 -6.78 -0.80
N LYS A 11 -19.38 -6.59 -1.48
CA LYS A 11 -19.25 -6.70 -2.94
C LYS A 11 -18.43 -7.93 -3.36
N GLY A 12 -18.49 -8.99 -2.54
CA GLY A 12 -17.65 -10.18 -2.70
C GLY A 12 -16.30 -10.02 -2.00
N GLN A 13 -15.41 -10.99 -2.21
CA GLN A 13 -14.07 -10.96 -1.63
C GLN A 13 -13.23 -9.82 -2.21
N LEU A 14 -12.53 -9.09 -1.35
CA LEU A 14 -11.56 -8.08 -1.78
C LEU A 14 -10.45 -8.74 -2.59
N ALA A 15 -10.15 -8.20 -3.77
CA ALA A 15 -9.03 -8.64 -4.59
C ALA A 15 -8.19 -7.42 -4.97
N VAL A 16 -6.87 -7.55 -4.81
CA VAL A 16 -5.90 -6.49 -5.05
C VAL A 16 -4.77 -7.03 -5.93
N ALA A 17 -4.38 -6.28 -6.94
CA ALA A 17 -3.15 -6.50 -7.69
C ALA A 17 -2.09 -5.51 -7.20
N THR A 18 -0.84 -5.98 -7.16
CA THR A 18 0.32 -5.17 -6.76
C THR A 18 1.42 -5.33 -7.79
N GLU A 19 1.98 -4.22 -8.25
CA GLU A 19 3.11 -4.17 -9.16
C GLU A 19 4.19 -3.25 -8.60
N VAL A 20 5.45 -3.62 -8.85
CA VAL A 20 6.61 -2.87 -8.38
C VAL A 20 7.35 -2.39 -9.61
N PHE A 21 7.64 -1.09 -9.64
CA PHE A 21 8.34 -0.42 -10.73
C PHE A 21 9.61 0.21 -10.16
N GLU A 22 10.75 -0.01 -10.81
CA GLU A 22 11.95 0.76 -10.52
C GLU A 22 11.81 2.14 -11.21
N VAL A 23 11.84 3.21 -10.43
CA VAL A 23 11.71 4.58 -10.95
C VAL A 23 13.02 5.36 -10.91
N ALA A 24 13.96 4.94 -10.05
CA ALA A 24 15.36 5.37 -10.04
C ALA A 24 16.22 4.30 -9.32
N PRO A 25 17.56 4.37 -9.42
CA PRO A 25 18.43 3.50 -8.62
C PRO A 25 18.09 3.64 -7.13
N SER A 26 17.79 2.51 -6.49
CA SER A 26 17.34 2.43 -5.08
C SER A 26 15.97 3.04 -4.77
N LEU A 27 15.20 3.50 -5.75
CA LEU A 27 13.83 4.01 -5.57
C LEU A 27 12.84 3.18 -6.38
N HIS A 28 11.93 2.53 -5.67
CA HIS A 28 10.91 1.68 -6.25
C HIS A 28 9.52 2.21 -5.91
N MET A 29 8.66 2.33 -6.93
CA MET A 29 7.26 2.65 -6.77
C MET A 29 6.44 1.36 -6.69
N VAL A 30 5.58 1.26 -5.68
CA VAL A 30 4.66 0.12 -5.51
C VAL A 30 3.24 0.58 -5.82
N GLU A 31 2.66 0.07 -6.90
CA GLU A 31 1.27 0.32 -7.27
C GLU A 31 0.35 -0.74 -6.65
N LEU A 32 -0.73 -0.32 -5.99
CA LEU A 32 -1.80 -1.20 -5.53
C LEU A 32 -3.11 -0.88 -6.27
N ARG A 33 -3.69 -1.87 -6.95
CA ARG A 33 -4.93 -1.76 -7.72
C ARG A 33 -6.01 -2.65 -7.15
N LYS A 34 -7.20 -2.10 -6.88
CA LYS A 34 -8.38 -2.90 -6.53
C LYS A 34 -8.92 -3.60 -7.77
N THR A 35 -8.88 -4.93 -7.79
CA THR A 35 -9.38 -5.75 -8.89
C THR A 35 -10.74 -6.40 -8.60
N GLY A 36 -11.23 -6.32 -7.37
CA GLY A 36 -12.54 -6.85 -6.96
C GLY A 36 -12.89 -6.50 -5.51
N GLY A 37 -14.16 -6.66 -5.13
CA GLY A 37 -14.65 -6.36 -3.78
C GLY A 37 -14.99 -4.88 -3.53
N ASP A 38 -15.16 -4.52 -2.26
CA ASP A 38 -15.66 -3.21 -1.85
C ASP A 38 -14.56 -2.14 -1.76
N THR A 39 -14.89 -0.90 -2.14
CA THR A 39 -13.93 0.21 -2.13
C THR A 39 -13.54 0.67 -0.72
N LEU A 40 -14.46 0.61 0.26
CA LEU A 40 -14.14 0.98 1.64
C LEU A 40 -13.26 -0.10 2.29
N GLU A 41 -13.51 -1.38 1.98
CA GLU A 41 -12.63 -2.48 2.36
C GLU A 41 -11.22 -2.30 1.78
N PHE A 42 -11.11 -1.92 0.51
CA PHE A 42 -9.82 -1.58 -0.12
C PHE A 42 -9.11 -0.43 0.60
N HIS A 43 -9.80 0.66 0.96
CA HIS A 43 -9.19 1.77 1.68
C HIS A 43 -8.69 1.36 3.07
N LYS A 44 -9.45 0.53 3.79
CA LYS A 44 -9.01 -0.01 5.08
C LYS A 44 -7.78 -0.89 4.93
N PHE A 45 -7.78 -1.77 3.93
CA PHE A 45 -6.62 -2.59 3.59
C PHE A 45 -5.41 -1.73 3.26
N TYR A 46 -5.55 -0.73 2.39
CA TYR A 46 -4.47 0.18 2.00
C TYR A 46 -3.86 0.89 3.21
N LYS A 47 -4.69 1.44 4.12
CA LYS A 47 -4.20 2.09 5.34
C LYS A 47 -3.44 1.12 6.25
N SER A 48 -3.96 -0.11 6.42
CA SER A 48 -3.29 -1.13 7.22
C SER A 48 -1.96 -1.55 6.58
N PHE A 49 -1.95 -1.74 5.26
CA PHE A 49 -0.77 -2.12 4.49
C PHE A 49 0.30 -1.04 4.54
N SER A 50 -0.05 0.22 4.29
CA SER A 50 0.88 1.34 4.37
C SER A 50 1.45 1.52 5.77
N SER A 51 0.63 1.32 6.82
CA SER A 51 1.11 1.39 8.21
C SER A 51 2.13 0.30 8.55
N GLY A 52 1.99 -0.89 7.96
CA GLY A 52 2.95 -1.98 8.11
C GLY A 52 4.26 -1.77 7.34
N LEU A 53 4.27 -0.84 6.39
CA LEU A 53 5.44 -0.50 5.57
C LEU A 53 6.04 0.88 5.92
N LYS A 54 5.65 1.47 7.05
CA LYS A 54 6.08 2.81 7.47
C LYS A 54 7.60 3.05 7.44
N ASP A 55 8.39 2.00 7.67
CA ASP A 55 9.84 2.08 7.77
C ASP A 55 10.53 2.03 6.39
N ILE A 56 9.78 1.69 5.33
CA ILE A 56 10.28 1.60 3.95
C ILE A 56 9.54 2.51 2.96
N VAL A 57 8.36 3.02 3.34
CA VAL A 57 7.62 3.98 2.54
C VAL A 57 8.33 5.33 2.61
N TRP A 58 8.50 5.94 1.45
CA TRP A 58 9.04 7.28 1.35
C TRP A 58 8.13 8.29 2.05
N ASN A 59 8.61 8.91 3.13
CA ASN A 59 7.93 10.00 3.81
C ASN A 59 8.44 11.33 3.24
N SER A 60 7.54 12.11 2.65
CA SER A 60 7.87 13.45 2.15
C SER A 60 7.72 14.54 3.23
N ASP A 61 7.66 14.16 4.52
CA ASP A 61 7.53 15.14 5.59
C ASP A 61 8.82 15.98 5.66
N PRO A 62 8.76 17.30 5.41
CA PRO A 62 9.94 18.16 5.43
C PRO A 62 10.52 18.38 6.84
N ASN A 63 9.97 17.71 7.86
CA ASN A 63 10.35 17.87 9.26
C ASN A 63 10.99 16.60 9.85
N SER A 64 11.37 15.61 9.03
CA SER A 64 12.07 14.40 9.48
C SER A 64 13.60 14.51 9.44
N GLU A 65 14.15 15.70 9.21
CA GLU A 65 15.58 15.99 9.32
C GLU A 65 15.84 17.15 10.29
N GLU A 66 15.60 16.95 11.60
CA GLU A 66 16.25 17.77 12.62
C GLU A 66 16.22 17.06 13.98
N THR A 67 17.16 16.14 14.19
CA THR A 67 17.94 16.02 15.45
C THR A 67 18.95 14.89 15.30
N SER A 68 20.17 15.25 14.93
CA SER A 68 21.36 14.45 15.19
C SER A 68 22.49 15.41 15.56
N TYR A 69 22.66 15.52 16.88
CA TYR A 69 23.75 16.11 17.68
C TYR A 69 24.08 17.60 17.55
#